data_AF-A0AAE9I4U3-F1
#
_entry.id   AF-A0AAE9I4U3-F1
#
_cell.length_a   1.000
_cell.length_b   1.000
_cell.length_c   1.000
_cell.angle_alpha   90.00
_cell.angle_beta   90.00
_cell.angle_gamma   90.00
#
_symmetry.space_group_name_H-M   'P 1'
#
loop_
_entity.id
_entity.type
_entity.pdbx_description
1 polymer ?
#
loop_
_entity_poly.entity_id
_entity_poly.type
_entity_poly.pdbx_seq_one_letter_code
_entity_poly.pdbx_strand_id
1 'polypeptide(L)'
;MELHMQSHHYVRRLPDWTAAAVSGLAAGALLIVLEMFWSTMVSGVHPWGTTRMIAAIVMGQDVLQTSLFSVGTVAVAVIIHFVLGAILGMVLCALIAPFQLDSSVGMSMLAGAVFGLVVYLFNFYVMTRVFPWFVDARGWHTLIGHLVFGMAIALCYWKLESRDVSH
;
A
#
# COMPACT_ATOMS: atom_id res chain seq x y z
N MET A 1 18.58 -31.40 35.51
CA MET A 1 18.60 -30.64 34.25
C MET A 1 17.15 -30.32 33.92
N GLU A 2 16.63 -29.25 34.52
CA GLU A 2 15.25 -28.84 34.33
C GLU A 2 15.19 -28.03 33.03
N LEU A 3 14.65 -28.66 31.99
CA LEU A 3 14.30 -27.99 30.75
C LEU A 3 13.10 -27.09 31.03
N HIS A 4 13.37 -25.84 31.39
CA HIS A 4 12.38 -24.77 31.32
C HIS A 4 11.99 -24.61 29.84
N MET A 5 11.00 -25.38 29.37
CA MET A 5 10.25 -25.02 28.19
C MET A 5 9.49 -23.74 28.52
N GLN A 6 10.10 -22.59 28.25
CA GLN A 6 9.36 -21.36 28.05
C GLN A 6 8.46 -21.61 26.84
N SER A 7 7.24 -22.05 27.11
CA SER A 7 6.15 -21.94 26.15
C SER A 7 6.14 -20.48 25.72
N HIS A 8 6.50 -20.22 24.46
CA HIS A 8 6.31 -18.92 23.85
C HIS A 8 4.81 -18.65 23.94
N HIS A 9 4.39 -17.98 25.01
CA HIS A 9 3.03 -17.53 25.16
C HIS A 9 2.81 -16.62 23.95
N TYR A 10 2.00 -17.12 23.02
CA TYR A 10 1.48 -16.35 21.89
C TYR A 10 0.57 -15.27 22.48
N VAL A 11 1.19 -14.21 23.02
CA VAL A 11 0.48 -13.03 23.49
C VAL A 11 0.12 -12.27 22.24
N ARG A 12 -1.18 -12.32 21.91
CA ARG A 12 -1.75 -11.63 20.75
C ARG A 12 -1.52 -10.14 20.93
N ARG A 13 -0.51 -9.61 20.24
CA ARG A 13 -0.17 -8.19 20.27
C ARG A 13 -1.15 -7.42 19.39
N LEU A 14 -1.69 -6.32 19.93
CA LEU A 14 -2.45 -5.37 19.13
C LEU A 14 -1.48 -4.45 18.39
N PRO A 15 -1.74 -4.13 17.12
CA PRO A 15 -0.88 -3.21 16.38
C PRO A 15 -1.01 -1.80 16.94
N ASP A 16 0.06 -1.01 16.84
CA ASP A 16 -0.04 0.44 16.97
C ASP A 16 -0.75 1.00 15.74
N TRP A 17 -2.02 1.39 15.91
CA TRP A 17 -2.85 1.90 14.82
C TRP A 17 -2.33 3.21 14.23
N THR A 18 -1.67 4.05 15.03
CA THR A 18 -1.10 5.31 14.55
C THR A 18 0.11 5.03 13.68
N ALA A 19 1.03 4.19 14.14
CA ALA A 19 2.20 3.78 13.36
C ALA A 19 1.78 3.03 12.08
N ALA A 20 0.74 2.21 12.15
CA ALA A 20 0.20 1.48 10.99
C ALA A 20 -0.39 2.42 9.94
N ALA A 21 -1.21 3.39 10.37
CA ALA A 21 -1.79 4.39 9.47
C ALA A 21 -0.69 5.26 8.83
N VAL A 22 0.26 5.76 9.63
CA VAL A 22 1.41 6.56 9.14
C VAL A 22 2.26 5.77 8.14
N SER A 23 2.49 4.48 8.38
CA SER A 23 3.23 3.60 7.46
C SER A 23 2.48 3.44 6.13
N GLY A 24 1.16 3.27 6.19
CA GLY A 24 0.28 3.27 5.03
C GLY A 24 0.35 4.57 4.21
N LEU A 25 0.32 5.72 4.87
CA LEU A 25 0.44 7.03 4.23
C LEU A 25 1.83 7.20 3.57
N ALA A 26 2.90 6.88 4.28
CA ALA A 26 4.26 6.99 3.76
C ALA A 26 4.48 6.09 2.53
N ALA A 27 4.01 4.85 2.57
CA ALA A 27 4.07 3.94 1.44
C ALA A 27 3.18 4.39 0.27
N GLY A 28 2.00 4.97 0.54
CA GLY A 28 1.16 5.56 -0.50
C GLY A 28 1.85 6.72 -1.21
N ALA A 29 2.53 7.60 -0.47
CA ALA A 29 3.33 8.66 -1.08
C ALA A 29 4.46 8.09 -1.96
N LEU A 30 5.16 7.06 -1.49
CA LEU A 30 6.20 6.37 -2.25
C LEU A 30 5.64 5.77 -3.54
N LEU A 31 4.45 5.16 -3.50
CA LEU A 31 3.81 4.56 -4.66
C LEU A 31 3.45 5.61 -5.72
N ILE A 32 2.95 6.78 -5.31
CA ILE A 32 2.70 7.91 -6.21
C ILE A 32 4.00 8.32 -6.91
N VAL A 33 5.10 8.48 -6.17
CA VAL A 33 6.40 8.85 -6.75
C VAL A 33 6.89 7.81 -7.75
N LEU A 34 6.78 6.52 -7.41
CA LEU A 34 7.19 5.43 -8.29
C LEU A 34 6.37 5.39 -9.58
N GLU A 35 5.07 5.60 -9.49
CA GLU A 35 4.17 5.64 -10.65
C GLU A 35 4.46 6.86 -11.55
N MET A 36 4.68 8.04 -10.96
CA MET A 36 5.07 9.24 -11.72
C MET A 36 6.43 9.05 -12.40
N PHE A 37 7.40 8.46 -11.71
CA PHE A 37 8.69 8.12 -12.29
C PHE A 37 8.53 7.14 -13.47
N TRP A 38 7.76 6.07 -13.28
CA TRP A 38 7.56 5.06 -14.32
C TRP A 38 6.87 5.64 -15.57
N SER A 39 5.77 6.37 -15.37
CA SER A 39 5.00 6.97 -16.47
C SER A 39 5.83 7.95 -17.28
N THR A 40 6.56 8.86 -16.61
CA THR A 40 7.30 9.95 -17.28
C THR A 40 8.66 9.53 -17.81
N MET A 41 9.45 8.79 -17.01
CA MET A 41 10.86 8.52 -17.33
C MET A 41 11.07 7.19 -18.06
N VAL A 42 10.12 6.26 -17.96
CA VAL A 42 10.26 4.93 -18.56
C VAL A 42 9.28 4.70 -19.70
N SER A 43 8.00 5.01 -19.50
CA SER A 43 6.94 4.73 -20.49
C SER A 43 6.72 5.87 -21.48
N GLY A 44 7.18 7.09 -21.18
CA GLY A 44 6.94 8.27 -22.00
C GLY A 44 5.46 8.66 -22.11
N VAL A 45 4.63 8.20 -21.17
CA VAL A 45 3.20 8.49 -21.14
C VAL A 45 2.90 9.64 -20.16
N HIS A 46 1.71 10.21 -20.30
CA HIS A 46 1.29 11.33 -19.46
C HIS A 46 1.13 10.89 -17.99
N PRO A 47 1.77 11.57 -17.01
CA PRO A 47 1.80 11.13 -15.61
C PRO A 47 0.44 11.09 -14.93
N TRP A 48 -0.51 11.86 -15.46
CA TRP A 48 -1.83 12.05 -14.86
C TRP A 48 -2.84 10.97 -15.25
N GLY A 49 -2.45 9.95 -16.04
CA GLY A 49 -3.33 8.84 -16.42
C GLY A 49 -3.90 8.13 -15.19
N THR A 50 -3.03 7.60 -14.34
CA THR A 50 -3.39 6.91 -13.10
C THR A 50 -4.13 7.83 -12.12
N THR A 51 -3.78 9.11 -12.06
CA THR A 51 -4.51 10.11 -11.26
C THR A 51 -5.98 10.19 -11.67
N ARG A 52 -6.28 10.26 -12.97
CA ARG A 52 -7.67 10.30 -13.47
C ARG A 52 -8.41 9.00 -13.20
N MET A 53 -7.74 7.86 -13.34
CA MET A 53 -8.31 6.54 -13.03
C MET A 53 -8.76 6.44 -11.57
N ILE A 54 -7.96 6.95 -10.64
CA ILE A 54 -8.31 6.99 -9.22
C ILE A 54 -9.45 8.00 -8.96
N ALA A 55 -9.37 9.20 -9.52
CA ALA A 55 -10.40 10.22 -9.33
C ALA A 55 -11.78 9.78 -9.86
N ALA A 56 -11.81 9.01 -10.96
CA ALA A 56 -13.03 8.52 -11.59
C ALA A 56 -13.86 7.60 -10.67
N ILE A 57 -13.27 7.03 -9.62
CA ILE A 57 -13.99 6.26 -8.59
C ILE A 57 -15.10 7.11 -7.94
N VAL A 58 -14.83 8.41 -7.72
CA VAL A 58 -15.77 9.33 -7.06
C VAL A 58 -16.38 10.31 -8.06
N MET A 59 -15.59 10.81 -9.01
CA MET A 59 -16.02 11.85 -9.97
C MET A 59 -16.71 11.28 -11.22
N GLY A 60 -16.70 9.97 -11.41
CA GLY A 60 -17.21 9.31 -12.61
C GLY A 60 -16.22 9.27 -13.78
N GLN A 61 -16.58 8.49 -14.79
CA GLN A 61 -15.72 8.16 -15.94
C GLN A 61 -15.45 9.32 -16.90
N ASP A 62 -16.23 10.41 -16.84
CA ASP A 62 -16.05 11.58 -17.72
C ASP A 62 -14.67 12.22 -17.53
N VAL A 63 -14.11 12.12 -16.32
CA VAL A 63 -12.75 12.59 -16.00
C VAL A 63 -11.69 11.86 -16.82
N LEU A 64 -11.95 10.64 -17.33
CA LEU A 64 -11.00 9.87 -18.13
C LEU A 64 -10.81 10.43 -19.55
N GLN A 65 -11.81 11.16 -20.08
CA GLN A 65 -11.81 11.66 -21.46
C GLN A 65 -10.91 12.88 -21.66
N THR A 66 -10.55 13.57 -20.58
CA THR A 66 -9.70 14.76 -20.64
C THR A 66 -8.23 14.39 -20.38
N SER A 67 -7.33 14.98 -21.17
CA SER A 67 -5.89 14.91 -20.92
C SER A 67 -5.38 16.05 -20.03
N LEU A 68 -6.19 17.08 -19.79
CA LEU A 68 -5.79 18.31 -19.11
C LEU A 68 -5.58 18.11 -17.61
N PHE A 69 -4.67 18.91 -17.05
CA PHE A 69 -4.47 19.00 -15.62
C PHE A 69 -5.66 19.70 -14.95
N SER A 70 -6.15 19.13 -13.85
CA SER A 70 -7.20 19.69 -13.01
C SER A 70 -6.83 19.53 -11.54
N VAL A 71 -6.76 20.65 -10.82
CA VAL A 71 -6.47 20.66 -9.37
C VAL A 71 -7.50 19.82 -8.61
N GLY A 72 -8.78 19.89 -8.98
CA GLY A 72 -9.84 19.10 -8.35
C GLY A 72 -9.64 17.59 -8.56
N THR A 73 -9.30 17.17 -9.78
CA THR A 73 -9.03 15.77 -10.10
C THR A 73 -7.84 15.23 -9.31
N VAL A 74 -6.74 16.01 -9.24
CA VAL A 74 -5.55 15.63 -8.48
C VAL A 74 -5.88 15.54 -6.98
N ALA A 75 -6.60 16.51 -6.43
CA ALA A 75 -6.98 16.52 -5.02
C ALA A 75 -7.81 15.29 -4.64
N VAL A 76 -8.85 14.97 -5.42
CA VAL A 76 -9.69 13.78 -5.19
C VAL A 76 -8.85 12.49 -5.29
N ALA A 77 -8.01 12.36 -6.31
CA ALA A 77 -7.16 11.18 -6.47
C ALA A 77 -6.20 10.99 -5.29
N VAL A 78 -5.56 12.07 -4.84
CA VAL A 78 -4.63 12.07 -3.71
C VAL A 78 -5.33 11.69 -2.41
N ILE A 79 -6.53 12.24 -2.16
CA ILE A 79 -7.34 11.90 -0.97
C ILE A 79 -7.67 10.41 -0.98
N ILE A 80 -8.20 9.89 -2.10
CA ILE A 80 -8.53 8.46 -2.22
C ILE A 80 -7.28 7.60 -1.99
N HIS A 81 -6.16 7.97 -2.60
CA HIS A 81 -4.90 7.22 -2.50
C HIS A 81 -4.37 7.16 -1.07
N PHE A 82 -4.38 8.28 -0.34
CA PHE A 82 -3.92 8.31 1.05
C PHE A 82 -4.89 7.62 2.01
N VAL A 83 -6.20 7.76 1.81
CA VAL A 83 -7.20 7.04 2.62
C VAL A 83 -7.04 5.53 2.44
N LEU A 84 -6.93 5.05 1.21
CA LEU A 84 -6.66 3.64 0.93
C LEU A 84 -5.30 3.20 1.48
N GLY A 85 -4.26 4.03 1.33
CA GLY A 85 -2.93 3.76 1.88
C GLY A 85 -2.98 3.55 3.40
N ALA A 86 -3.62 4.44 4.14
CA ALA A 86 -3.79 4.33 5.59
C ALA A 86 -4.58 3.06 5.97
N ILE A 87 -5.70 2.79 5.29
CA ILE A 87 -6.53 1.60 5.54
C ILE A 87 -5.73 0.32 5.28
N LEU A 88 -5.05 0.22 4.15
CA LEU A 88 -4.25 -0.95 3.80
C LEU A 88 -3.05 -1.12 4.74
N GLY A 89 -2.44 -0.02 5.19
CA GLY A 89 -1.43 -0.01 6.24
C GLY A 89 -1.94 -0.62 7.54
N MET A 90 -3.09 -0.16 8.02
CA MET A 90 -3.77 -0.72 9.19
C MET A 90 -4.10 -2.20 9.02
N VAL A 91 -4.61 -2.61 7.86
CA VAL A 91 -4.93 -4.02 7.57
C VAL A 91 -3.68 -4.88 7.63
N LEU A 92 -2.59 -4.49 6.96
CA LEU A 92 -1.34 -5.25 6.98
C LEU A 92 -0.79 -5.36 8.40
N CYS A 93 -0.76 -4.28 9.17
CA CYS A 93 -0.21 -4.32 10.53
C CYS A 93 -1.09 -5.14 11.49
N ALA A 94 -2.42 -5.15 11.27
CA ALA A 94 -3.33 -6.05 11.97
C ALA A 94 -3.10 -7.54 11.63
N LEU A 95 -2.49 -7.84 10.48
CA LEU A 95 -2.02 -9.17 10.14
C LEU A 95 -0.63 -9.44 10.73
N ILE A 96 0.28 -8.47 10.73
CA ILE A 96 1.65 -8.64 11.24
C ILE A 96 1.65 -8.88 12.76
N ALA A 97 1.00 -8.00 13.54
CA ALA A 97 1.16 -7.95 14.99
C ALA A 97 0.72 -9.24 15.72
N PRO A 98 -0.44 -9.88 15.39
CA PRO A 98 -0.82 -11.13 16.04
C PRO A 98 0.14 -12.27 15.71
N PHE A 99 0.66 -12.34 14.48
CA PHE A 99 1.48 -13.47 14.01
C PHE A 99 3.00 -13.23 14.17
N GLN A 100 3.40 -12.11 14.77
CA GLN A 100 4.81 -11.75 14.98
C GLN A 100 5.64 -11.81 13.69
N LEU A 101 5.03 -11.40 12.56
CA LEU A 101 5.71 -11.41 11.25
C LEU A 101 6.82 -10.35 11.16
N ASP A 102 6.91 -9.49 12.16
CA ASP A 102 7.91 -8.47 12.42
C ASP A 102 9.16 -8.99 13.17
N SER A 103 9.24 -10.30 13.45
CA SER A 103 10.36 -10.93 14.17
C SER A 103 11.74 -10.74 13.51
N SER A 104 11.76 -10.49 12.20
CA SER A 104 12.95 -10.08 11.46
C SER A 104 12.56 -9.15 10.32
N VAL A 105 13.49 -8.31 9.88
CA VAL A 105 13.30 -7.41 8.73
C VAL A 105 12.91 -8.21 7.48
N GLY A 106 13.56 -9.36 7.24
CA GLY A 106 13.27 -10.22 6.09
C GLY A 106 11.85 -10.79 6.11
N MET A 107 11.39 -11.29 7.26
CA MET A 107 10.02 -11.81 7.38
C MET A 107 8.97 -10.71 7.23
N SER A 108 9.22 -9.53 7.80
CA SER A 108 8.35 -8.36 7.69
C SER A 108 8.21 -7.92 6.22
N MET A 109 9.34 -7.80 5.51
CA MET A 109 9.35 -7.49 4.08
C MET A 109 8.62 -8.56 3.26
N LEU A 110 8.79 -9.84 3.56
CA LEU A 110 8.09 -10.91 2.85
C LEU A 110 6.57 -10.82 3.06
N ALA A 111 6.12 -10.60 4.31
CA ALA A 111 4.70 -10.39 4.62
C ALA A 111 4.14 -9.18 3.86
N GLY A 112 4.89 -8.07 3.84
CA GLY A 112 4.56 -6.89 3.07
C GLY A 112 4.46 -7.16 1.56
N ALA A 113 5.44 -7.87 0.98
CA ALA A 113 5.43 -8.22 -0.44
C ALA A 113 4.23 -9.11 -0.82
N VAL A 114 3.94 -10.13 -0.01
CA VAL A 114 2.76 -11.00 -0.22
C VAL A 114 1.47 -10.21 -0.12
N PHE A 115 1.36 -9.32 0.87
CA PHE A 115 0.21 -8.44 1.00
C PHE A 115 0.06 -7.51 -0.22
N GLY A 116 1.15 -6.89 -0.67
CA GLY A 116 1.18 -6.08 -1.88
C GLY A 116 0.70 -6.85 -3.12
N LEU A 117 1.14 -8.10 -3.28
CA LEU A 117 0.65 -8.99 -4.34
C LEU A 117 -0.86 -9.20 -4.26
N VAL A 118 -1.39 -9.47 -3.06
CA VAL A 118 -2.84 -9.62 -2.86
C VAL A 118 -3.59 -8.35 -3.22
N VAL A 119 -3.09 -7.17 -2.81
CA VAL A 119 -3.69 -5.87 -3.16
C VAL A 119 -3.66 -5.65 -4.67
N TYR A 120 -2.56 -5.97 -5.35
CA TYR A 120 -2.48 -5.90 -6.82
C TYR A 120 -3.54 -6.78 -7.48
N LEU A 121 -3.66 -8.04 -7.06
CA LEU A 121 -4.64 -8.97 -7.61
C LEU A 121 -6.07 -8.46 -7.36
N PHE A 122 -6.34 -7.95 -6.16
CA PHE A 122 -7.64 -7.39 -5.82
C PHE A 122 -7.97 -6.16 -6.68
N ASN A 123 -7.08 -5.17 -6.75
CA ASN A 123 -7.29 -3.93 -7.49
C ASN A 123 -7.49 -4.19 -8.99
N PHE A 124 -6.67 -5.04 -9.58
CA PHE A 124 -6.66 -5.19 -11.03
C PHE A 124 -7.53 -6.34 -11.55
N TYR A 125 -7.94 -7.31 -10.73
CA TYR A 125 -8.76 -8.44 -11.19
C TYR A 125 -10.13 -8.55 -10.51
N VAL A 126 -10.29 -7.97 -9.31
CA VAL A 126 -11.58 -7.95 -8.60
C VAL A 126 -12.28 -6.61 -8.80
N MET A 127 -11.62 -5.51 -8.47
CA MET A 127 -12.23 -4.17 -8.55
C MET A 127 -12.54 -3.74 -9.99
N THR A 128 -11.86 -4.30 -10.99
CA THR A 128 -12.16 -4.06 -12.41
C THR A 128 -13.56 -4.52 -12.84
N ARG A 129 -14.26 -5.33 -12.03
CA ARG A 129 -15.68 -5.65 -12.25
C ARG A 129 -16.60 -4.46 -11.98
N VAL A 130 -16.15 -3.52 -11.16
CA VAL A 130 -16.89 -2.30 -10.77
C VAL A 130 -16.29 -1.06 -11.46
N PHE A 131 -14.96 -1.01 -11.57
CA PHE A 131 -14.19 0.08 -12.16
C PHE A 131 -13.39 -0.44 -13.36
N PRO A 132 -14.04 -0.69 -14.52
CA PRO A 132 -13.45 -1.45 -15.63
C PRO A 132 -12.22 -0.79 -16.26
N TRP A 133 -12.09 0.53 -16.18
CA TRP A 133 -10.93 1.26 -16.73
C TRP A 133 -9.60 0.87 -16.08
N PHE A 134 -9.60 0.29 -14.88
CA PHE A 134 -8.35 -0.20 -14.27
C PHE A 134 -7.70 -1.37 -15.02
N VAL A 135 -8.39 -2.02 -15.96
CA VAL A 135 -7.81 -3.07 -16.80
C VAL A 135 -6.57 -2.57 -17.55
N ASP A 136 -6.57 -1.31 -17.98
CA ASP A 136 -5.48 -0.71 -18.77
C ASP A 136 -4.21 -0.47 -17.95
N ALA A 137 -4.32 -0.43 -16.63
CA ALA A 137 -3.18 -0.28 -15.71
C ALA A 137 -2.61 -1.63 -15.24
N ARG A 138 -3.08 -2.76 -15.79
CA ARG A 138 -2.46 -4.08 -15.54
C ARG A 138 -1.07 -4.13 -16.15
N GLY A 139 -0.11 -4.60 -15.37
CA GLY A 139 1.23 -4.81 -15.88
C GLY A 139 2.21 -5.19 -14.79
N TRP A 140 3.39 -5.61 -15.24
CA TRP A 140 4.48 -5.95 -14.33
C TRP A 140 4.98 -4.71 -13.54
N HIS A 141 4.86 -3.50 -14.10
CA HIS A 141 5.22 -2.25 -13.44
C HIS A 141 4.31 -1.94 -12.23
N THR A 142 2.99 -2.02 -12.40
CA THR A 142 2.04 -1.86 -11.29
C THR A 142 2.16 -2.99 -10.29
N LEU A 143 2.45 -4.22 -10.71
CA LEU A 143 2.76 -5.34 -9.81
C LEU A 143 3.96 -5.00 -8.91
N ILE A 144 5.10 -4.60 -9.49
CA ILE A 144 6.29 -4.21 -8.72
C ILE A 144 5.96 -3.05 -7.78
N GLY A 145 5.21 -2.05 -8.23
CA GLY A 145 4.78 -0.93 -7.39
C GLY A 145 4.02 -1.40 -6.16
N HIS A 146 3.11 -2.37 -6.31
CA HIS A 146 2.35 -2.91 -5.18
C HIS A 146 3.21 -3.75 -4.23
N LEU A 147 4.17 -4.52 -4.75
CA LEU A 147 5.13 -5.23 -3.91
C LEU A 147 5.96 -4.24 -3.07
N VAL A 148 6.49 -3.19 -3.71
CA VAL A 148 7.25 -2.12 -3.03
C VAL A 148 6.40 -1.40 -2.01
N PHE A 149 5.15 -1.08 -2.33
CA PHE A 149 4.19 -0.48 -1.41
C PHE A 149 4.00 -1.33 -0.15
N GLY A 150 3.70 -2.62 -0.30
CA GLY A 150 3.51 -3.51 0.84
C GLY A 150 4.77 -3.69 1.69
N MET A 151 5.94 -3.85 1.03
CA MET A 151 7.24 -3.88 1.73
C MET A 151 7.53 -2.59 2.49
N ALA A 152 7.21 -1.43 1.90
CA ALA A 152 7.42 -0.13 2.52
C ALA A 152 6.54 0.07 3.76
N ILE A 153 5.27 -0.35 3.73
CA ILE A 153 4.42 -0.35 4.92
C ILE A 153 5.07 -1.17 6.03
N ALA A 154 5.44 -2.42 5.72
CA ALA A 154 5.98 -3.35 6.71
C ALA A 154 7.29 -2.83 7.34
N LEU A 155 8.18 -2.26 6.52
CA LEU A 155 9.42 -1.65 6.98
C LEU A 155 9.22 -0.38 7.81
N CYS A 156 8.32 0.52 7.37
CA CYS A 156 7.99 1.73 8.12
C CYS A 156 7.39 1.37 9.48
N TYR A 157 6.49 0.39 9.52
CA TYR A 157 5.84 -0.06 10.75
C TYR A 157 6.85 -0.68 11.71
N TRP A 158 7.67 -1.63 11.22
CA TRP A 158 8.73 -2.26 11.99
C TRP A 158 9.67 -1.21 12.64
N LYS A 159 10.02 -0.16 11.89
CA LYS A 159 10.88 0.92 12.39
C LYS A 159 10.18 1.82 13.40
N LEU A 160 8.92 2.20 13.17
CA LEU A 160 8.18 3.06 14.09
C LEU A 160 7.90 2.34 15.40
N GLU A 161 7.42 1.11 15.32
CA GLU A 161 7.02 0.31 16.46
C GLU A 161 8.21 -0.13 17.34
N SER A 162 9.39 -0.36 16.75
CA SER A 162 10.62 -0.63 17.50
C SER A 162 11.08 0.53 18.39
N ARG A 163 10.65 1.77 18.10
CA ARG A 163 11.04 2.97 18.86
C ARG A 163 10.17 3.15 20.10
N ASP A 164 8.91 2.75 20.06
CA ASP A 164 7.99 2.89 21.19
C ASP A 164 8.28 1.91 22.34
N VAL A 165 9.03 0.83 22.09
CA VAL A 165 9.45 -0.13 23.12
C VAL A 165 10.72 0.35 23.89
N SER A 166 11.38 1.41 23.42
CA SER A 166 12.67 1.88 23.97
C SER A 166 12.59 3.05 24.97
N HIS A 167 11.43 3.28 25.59
CA HIS A 167 11.21 4.35 26.57
C HIS A 167 10.92 3.82 27.99
#